data_AF-A0A5P2G7A0-F1
#
_entry.id   AF-A0A5P2G7A0-F1
#
_cell.length_a   1.000
_cell.length_b   1.000
_cell.length_c   1.000
_cell.angle_alpha   90.00
_cell.angle_beta   90.00
_cell.angle_gamma   90.00
#
_symmetry.space_group_name_H-M   'P 1'
#
loop_
_entity.id
_entity.type
_entity.pdbx_description
1 polymer ?
#
loop_
_entity_poly.entity_id
_entity_poly.type
_entity_poly.pdbx_seq_one_letter_code
_entity_poly.pdbx_strand_id
1 'polypeptide(L)'
;MVFKTSMSKSVKIITISISIVFILQIGYSIFFKDKYSGLISIFLISTYFYSFLSKPKNYELTKTDIIIRRFIFTKIIDREEVEKVELLDADRVKGIYRIFGNGGLWGYVGTFSSRRLGIFQAYMTGFHNLILIQLKNDKKIVISPYDTREFINQYYHF
;
A
#
# COMPACT_ATOMS: atom_id res chain seq x y z
N MET A 1 9.58 -8.30 16.02
CA MET A 1 10.58 -7.56 15.22
C MET A 1 9.88 -6.57 14.29
N VAL A 2 10.50 -5.42 14.02
CA VAL A 2 9.92 -4.35 13.18
C VAL A 2 10.73 -4.16 11.91
N PHE A 3 10.07 -4.23 10.77
CA PHE A 3 10.61 -4.07 9.42
C PHE A 3 10.14 -2.74 8.82
N LYS A 4 11.09 -1.91 8.41
CA LYS A 4 10.79 -0.62 7.78
C LYS A 4 10.25 -0.80 6.36
N THR A 5 9.61 0.24 5.85
CA THR A 5 9.19 0.35 4.44
C THR A 5 10.18 1.21 3.66
N SER A 6 10.25 1.02 2.34
CA SER A 6 10.95 1.93 1.43
C SER A 6 10.08 2.25 0.23
N MET A 7 9.85 3.54 -0.02
CA MET A 7 9.08 3.94 -1.19
C MET A 7 9.90 3.76 -2.46
N SER A 8 9.34 3.01 -3.41
CA SER A 8 9.95 2.87 -4.74
C SER A 8 10.07 4.21 -5.48
N LYS A 9 11.04 4.30 -6.38
CA LYS A 9 11.23 5.50 -7.22
C LYS A 9 9.96 5.87 -7.98
N SER A 10 9.27 4.89 -8.56
CA SER A 10 8.03 5.11 -9.30
C SER A 10 6.92 5.72 -8.44
N VAL A 11 6.73 5.22 -7.21
CA VAL A 11 5.74 5.79 -6.27
C VAL A 11 6.10 7.22 -5.88
N LYS A 12 7.40 7.52 -5.67
CA LYS A 12 7.85 8.89 -5.38
C LYS A 12 7.55 9.84 -6.54
N ILE A 13 7.86 9.43 -7.77
CA ILE A 13 7.59 10.22 -8.98
C ILE A 13 6.09 10.48 -9.12
N ILE A 14 5.27 9.43 -9.05
CA ILE A 14 3.80 9.56 -9.15
C ILE A 14 3.27 10.50 -8.06
N THR A 15 3.74 10.34 -6.81
CA THR A 15 3.33 11.18 -5.69
C THR A 15 3.66 12.64 -5.97
N ILE A 16 4.90 12.96 -6.34
CA ILE A 16 5.34 14.33 -6.65
C ILE A 16 4.52 14.92 -7.81
N SER A 17 4.34 14.17 -8.91
CA SER A 17 3.55 14.63 -10.06
C SER A 17 2.11 14.95 -9.69
N ILE A 18 1.45 14.07 -8.92
CA ILE A 18 0.07 14.29 -8.46
C ILE A 18 0.00 15.48 -7.49
N SER A 19 0.96 15.61 -6.57
CA SER A 19 1.03 16.74 -5.63
C SER A 19 1.11 18.08 -6.38
N ILE A 20 1.91 18.17 -7.45
CA ILE A 20 2.02 19.38 -8.26
C ILE A 20 0.67 19.72 -8.91
N VAL A 21 0.01 18.74 -9.54
CA VAL A 21 -1.31 18.95 -10.16
C VAL A 21 -2.34 19.42 -9.13
N PHE A 22 -2.34 18.85 -7.91
CA PHE A 22 -3.26 19.25 -6.85
C PHE A 22 -2.99 20.68 -6.38
N ILE A 23 -1.72 21.06 -6.22
CA ILE A 23 -1.34 22.43 -5.85
C ILE A 23 -1.79 23.43 -6.93
N LEU A 24 -1.58 23.12 -8.21
CA LEU A 24 -2.02 23.98 -9.32
C LEU A 24 -3.55 24.14 -9.34
N GLN A 25 -4.30 23.06 -9.13
CA GLN A 25 -5.77 23.12 -9.05
C GLN A 25 -6.26 23.97 -7.87
N ILE A 26 -5.63 23.84 -6.70
CA ILE A 26 -5.95 24.66 -5.53
C ILE A 26 -5.64 26.13 -5.82
N GLY A 27 -4.49 26.44 -6.42
CA GLY A 27 -4.13 27.80 -6.83
C GLY A 27 -5.12 28.39 -7.83
N TYR A 28 -5.52 27.62 -8.85
CA TYR A 28 -6.58 27.99 -9.79
C TYR A 28 -7.88 28.33 -9.05
N SER A 29 -8.32 27.47 -8.13
CA SER A 29 -9.56 27.70 -7.39
C SER A 29 -9.53 28.98 -6.54
N ILE A 30 -8.37 29.31 -5.96
CA ILE A 30 -8.22 30.53 -5.15
C ILE A 30 -8.23 31.78 -6.04
N PHE A 31 -7.56 31.72 -7.19
CA PHE A 31 -7.43 32.84 -8.11
C PHE A 31 -8.76 33.20 -8.80
N PHE A 32 -9.44 32.21 -9.36
CA PHE A 32 -10.68 32.42 -10.12
C PHE A 32 -11.94 32.47 -9.25
N LYS A 33 -11.84 32.05 -7.97
CA LYS A 33 -12.95 32.05 -6.98
C LYS A 33 -14.23 31.37 -7.46
N ASP A 34 -14.10 30.41 -8.37
CA ASP A 34 -15.24 29.63 -8.85
C ASP A 34 -15.73 28.64 -7.77
N LYS A 35 -17.05 28.55 -7.62
CA LYS A 35 -17.68 27.71 -6.58
C LYS A 35 -17.39 26.23 -6.82
N TYR A 36 -17.38 25.79 -8.07
CA TYR A 36 -17.18 24.38 -8.40
C TYR A 36 -15.71 23.97 -8.25
N SER A 37 -14.76 24.84 -8.62
CA SER A 37 -13.33 24.60 -8.38
C SER A 37 -12.98 24.45 -6.90
N GLY A 38 -13.69 25.14 -6.01
CA GLY A 38 -13.52 25.04 -4.57
C GLY A 38 -13.91 23.66 -4.03
N LEU A 39 -15.08 23.16 -4.43
CA LEU A 39 -15.57 21.82 -4.05
C LEU A 39 -14.63 20.71 -4.56
N ILE A 40 -14.15 20.85 -5.80
CA ILE A 40 -13.15 19.93 -6.37
C ILE A 40 -11.87 19.94 -5.52
N SER A 41 -11.38 21.13 -5.15
CA SER A 41 -10.16 21.26 -4.32
C SER A 41 -10.30 20.58 -2.97
N ILE A 42 -11.45 20.75 -2.29
CA ILE A 42 -11.74 20.08 -1.02
C ILE A 42 -11.69 18.56 -1.20
N PHE A 43 -12.37 18.03 -2.22
CA PHE A 43 -12.37 16.59 -2.51
C PHE A 43 -10.96 16.05 -2.79
N LEU A 44 -10.15 16.77 -3.57
CA LEU A 44 -8.75 16.39 -3.85
C LEU A 44 -7.90 16.39 -2.58
N ILE A 45 -8.04 17.40 -1.71
CA ILE A 45 -7.34 17.46 -0.43
C ILE A 45 -7.75 16.28 0.45
N SER A 46 -9.06 15.99 0.57
CA SER A 46 -9.55 14.86 1.36
C SER A 46 -8.98 13.52 0.88
N THR A 47 -8.98 13.27 -0.44
CA THR A 47 -8.41 12.04 -1.02
C THR A 47 -6.90 11.96 -0.87
N TYR A 48 -6.18 13.09 -0.96
CA TYR A 48 -4.75 13.16 -0.72
C TYR A 48 -4.38 12.80 0.72
N PHE A 49 -5.09 13.40 1.69
CA PHE A 49 -4.90 13.09 3.11
C PHE A 49 -5.27 11.65 3.42
N TYR A 50 -6.42 11.15 2.94
CA TYR A 50 -6.81 9.76 3.14
C TYR A 50 -5.74 8.78 2.60
N SER A 51 -5.17 9.08 1.43
CA SER A 51 -4.11 8.31 0.81
C SER A 51 -2.83 8.29 1.66
N PHE A 52 -2.45 9.45 2.22
CA PHE A 52 -1.31 9.56 3.13
C PHE A 52 -1.51 8.76 4.42
N LEU A 53 -2.69 8.87 5.04
CA LEU A 53 -3.02 8.20 6.29
C LEU A 53 -3.10 6.67 6.14
N SER A 54 -3.44 6.21 4.93
CA SER A 54 -3.49 4.79 4.57
C SER A 54 -2.11 4.18 4.29
N LYS A 55 -1.06 5.00 4.13
CA LYS A 55 0.29 4.54 3.80
C LYS A 55 0.83 3.54 4.84
N PRO A 56 1.41 2.39 4.41
CA PRO A 56 2.14 1.50 5.31
C PRO A 56 3.38 2.23 5.88
N LYS A 57 3.52 2.22 7.21
CA LYS A 57 4.64 2.82 7.93
C LYS A 57 5.72 1.78 8.18
N ASN A 58 5.34 0.64 8.74
CA ASN A 58 6.21 -0.51 9.00
C ASN A 58 5.37 -1.80 9.05
N TYR A 59 6.08 -2.92 9.03
CA TYR A 59 5.54 -4.26 9.23
C TYR A 59 6.17 -4.82 10.49
N GLU A 60 5.38 -5.42 11.36
CA GLU A 60 5.85 -5.99 12.61
C GLU A 60 5.47 -7.46 12.67
N LEU A 61 6.43 -8.29 13.07
CA LEU A 61 6.24 -9.72 13.33
C LEU A 61 6.29 -9.96 14.84
N THR A 62 5.27 -10.61 15.37
CA THR A 62 5.23 -11.12 16.74
C THR A 62 5.15 -12.65 16.72
N LYS A 63 5.14 -13.28 17.90
CA LYS A 63 4.96 -14.73 18.00
C LYS A 63 3.60 -15.18 17.45
N THR A 64 2.57 -14.35 17.56
CA THR A 64 1.19 -14.67 17.21
C THR A 64 0.72 -13.98 15.94
N ASP A 65 1.29 -12.83 15.56
CA ASP A 65 0.68 -11.95 14.57
C ASP A 65 1.69 -11.40 13.55
N ILE A 66 1.16 -11.13 12.35
CA ILE A 66 1.73 -10.21 11.37
C ILE A 66 0.95 -8.90 11.43
N ILE A 67 1.62 -7.82 11.81
CA ILE A 67 1.00 -6.50 12.01
C ILE A 67 1.48 -5.54 10.92
N ILE A 68 0.53 -4.99 10.17
CA ILE A 68 0.77 -3.95 9.17
C ILE A 68 0.34 -2.62 9.78
N ARG A 69 1.32 -1.80 10.22
CA ARG A 69 1.04 -0.50 10.82
C ARG A 69 0.97 0.58 9.74
N ARG A 70 -0.14 1.32 9.70
CA ARG A 70 -0.31 2.55 8.92
C ARG A 70 -0.39 3.74 9.89
N PHE A 71 -0.54 4.96 9.40
CA PHE A 71 -0.55 6.14 10.27
C PHE A 71 -1.71 6.15 11.26
N ILE A 72 -2.91 5.83 10.79
CA ILE A 72 -4.12 5.75 11.65
C ILE A 72 -4.59 4.31 11.77
N PHE A 73 -4.57 3.57 10.67
CA PHE A 73 -5.14 2.24 10.62
C PHE A 73 -4.09 1.17 10.91
N THR A 74 -4.47 0.09 11.58
CA THR A 74 -3.63 -1.10 11.75
C THR A 74 -4.37 -2.31 11.20
N LYS A 75 -3.66 -3.18 10.50
CA LYS A 75 -4.18 -4.49 10.07
C LYS A 75 -3.38 -5.55 10.80
N ILE A 76 -4.07 -6.39 11.57
CA ILE A 76 -3.49 -7.52 12.29
C ILE A 76 -3.93 -8.78 11.54
N ILE A 77 -3.00 -9.71 11.36
CA ILE A 77 -3.21 -11.00 10.73
C ILE A 77 -2.67 -12.03 11.71
N ASP A 78 -3.54 -12.88 12.24
CA ASP A 78 -3.16 -13.98 13.11
C ASP A 78 -2.34 -15.00 12.29
N ARG A 79 -1.18 -15.41 12.81
CA ARG A 79 -0.31 -16.41 12.18
C ARG A 79 -0.98 -17.77 12.10
N GLU A 80 -1.91 -18.08 12.99
CA GLU A 80 -2.72 -19.31 12.90
C GLU A 80 -3.63 -19.31 11.68
N GLU A 81 -4.03 -18.15 11.15
CA GLU A 81 -4.81 -18.04 9.91
C GLU A 81 -3.94 -18.10 8.65
N VAL A 82 -2.61 -17.99 8.78
CA VAL A 82 -1.70 -17.96 7.65
C VAL A 82 -1.40 -19.38 7.18
N GLU A 83 -1.70 -19.65 5.91
CA GLU A 83 -1.35 -20.90 5.24
C GLU A 83 0.10 -20.86 4.75
N LYS A 84 0.52 -19.74 4.14
CA LYS A 84 1.85 -19.62 3.54
C LYS A 84 2.34 -18.18 3.53
N VAL A 85 3.65 -18.01 3.77
CA VAL A 85 4.38 -16.76 3.58
C VAL A 85 5.53 -17.01 2.62
N GLU A 86 5.56 -16.34 1.48
CA GLU A 86 6.62 -16.54 0.48
C GLU A 86 7.06 -15.24 -0.19
N LEU A 87 8.27 -15.26 -0.75
CA LEU A 87 8.69 -14.23 -1.68
C LEU A 87 7.74 -14.20 -2.87
N LEU A 88 7.25 -13.02 -3.20
CA LEU A 88 6.40 -12.82 -4.36
C LEU A 88 7.22 -12.23 -5.49
N ASP A 89 7.32 -12.98 -6.59
CA ASP A 89 7.90 -12.46 -7.81
C ASP A 89 7.08 -11.26 -8.32
N ALA A 90 7.76 -10.16 -8.65
CA ALA A 90 7.15 -8.98 -9.25
C ALA A 90 6.39 -9.34 -10.55
N ASP A 91 6.81 -10.38 -11.24
CA ASP A 91 6.19 -10.87 -12.46
C ASP A 91 4.77 -11.45 -12.22
N ARG A 92 4.45 -11.88 -10.98
CA ARG A 92 3.11 -12.33 -10.59
C ARG A 92 2.13 -11.18 -10.37
N VAL A 93 2.64 -9.97 -10.14
CA VAL A 93 1.83 -8.74 -10.00
C VAL A 93 1.90 -7.85 -11.24
N LYS A 94 2.49 -8.34 -12.34
CA LYS A 94 2.48 -7.63 -13.63
C LYS A 94 1.06 -7.51 -14.17
N GLY A 95 0.72 -6.35 -14.73
CA GLY A 95 -0.63 -6.06 -15.22
C GLY A 95 -1.68 -5.97 -14.11
N ILE A 96 -1.25 -5.56 -12.91
CA ILE A 96 -2.14 -5.30 -11.78
C ILE A 96 -3.19 -4.24 -12.14
N TYR A 97 -4.45 -4.54 -11.84
CA TYR A 97 -5.58 -3.62 -11.93
C TYR A 97 -6.11 -3.31 -10.53
N ARG A 98 -6.47 -2.04 -10.30
CA ARG A 98 -7.02 -1.57 -9.03
C ARG A 98 -8.53 -1.75 -9.02
N ILE A 99 -9.04 -2.56 -8.09
CA ILE A 99 -10.47 -2.71 -7.83
C ILE A 99 -10.95 -1.58 -6.93
N PHE A 100 -10.23 -1.36 -5.82
CA PHE A 100 -10.59 -0.36 -4.82
C PHE A 100 -9.35 0.13 -4.05
N GLY A 101 -9.37 1.39 -3.62
CA GLY A 101 -8.35 1.98 -2.75
C GLY A 101 -7.36 2.90 -3.48
N ASN A 102 -6.16 3.01 -2.95
CA ASN A 102 -5.12 3.93 -3.38
C ASN A 102 -4.01 3.18 -4.15
N GLY A 103 -3.70 3.63 -5.36
CA GLY A 103 -2.63 3.07 -6.19
C GLY A 103 -1.75 4.16 -6.79
N GLY A 104 -0.56 4.34 -6.22
CA GLY A 104 0.49 5.23 -6.73
C GLY A 104 0.81 6.41 -5.82
N LEU A 105 -0.19 7.02 -5.18
CA LEU A 105 0.02 8.13 -4.25
C LEU A 105 0.44 7.58 -2.88
N TRP A 106 1.65 7.85 -2.39
CA TRP A 106 2.19 7.30 -1.13
C TRP A 106 2.39 5.77 -1.06
N GLY A 107 1.82 4.98 -1.98
CA GLY A 107 1.96 3.53 -2.05
C GLY A 107 0.80 2.86 -2.79
N TYR A 108 0.62 1.56 -2.56
CA TYR A 108 -0.49 0.75 -3.07
C TYR A 108 -1.21 0.11 -1.88
N VAL A 109 -2.40 0.62 -1.57
CA VAL A 109 -3.20 0.19 -0.42
C VAL A 109 -4.64 0.01 -0.85
N GLY A 110 -5.14 -1.22 -0.76
CA GLY A 110 -6.50 -1.55 -1.18
C GLY A 110 -6.61 -2.93 -1.83
N THR A 111 -7.64 -3.11 -2.65
CA THR A 111 -7.92 -4.37 -3.33
C THR A 111 -7.50 -4.26 -4.79
N PHE A 112 -6.66 -5.20 -5.20
CA PHE A 112 -6.11 -5.27 -6.54
C PHE A 112 -6.32 -6.67 -7.11
N SER A 113 -6.16 -6.79 -8.41
CA SER A 113 -6.12 -8.09 -9.07
C SER A 113 -5.05 -8.10 -10.15
N SER A 114 -4.48 -9.25 -10.40
CA SER A 114 -3.60 -9.49 -11.55
C SER A 114 -3.93 -10.83 -12.16
N ARG A 115 -3.63 -11.00 -13.45
CA ARG A 115 -3.92 -12.26 -14.16
C ARG A 115 -3.25 -13.48 -13.52
N ARG A 116 -2.04 -13.32 -12.97
CA ARG A 116 -1.24 -14.42 -12.40
C ARG A 116 -1.47 -14.66 -10.90
N LEU A 117 -1.83 -13.62 -10.13
CA LEU A 117 -2.06 -13.75 -8.68
C LEU A 117 -3.54 -13.89 -8.31
N GLY A 118 -4.46 -13.44 -9.18
CA GLY A 118 -5.87 -13.27 -8.86
C GLY A 118 -6.10 -12.00 -8.03
N ILE A 119 -7.19 -11.97 -7.26
CA ILE A 119 -7.55 -10.87 -6.35
C ILE A 119 -6.69 -10.94 -5.07
N PHE A 120 -6.19 -9.80 -4.60
CA PHE A 120 -5.41 -9.68 -3.37
C PHE A 120 -5.55 -8.29 -2.73
N GLN A 121 -5.30 -8.22 -1.43
CA GLN A 121 -5.14 -6.97 -0.70
C GLN A 121 -3.68 -6.52 -0.74
N ALA A 122 -3.44 -5.29 -1.17
CA ALA A 122 -2.13 -4.69 -1.16
C ALA A 122 -1.97 -3.78 0.07
N TYR A 123 -0.80 -3.87 0.69
CA TYR A 123 -0.29 -2.90 1.64
C TYR A 123 1.18 -2.65 1.32
N MET A 124 1.45 -2.11 0.14
CA MET A 124 2.79 -2.00 -0.44
C MET A 124 3.24 -0.54 -0.57
N THR A 125 4.55 -0.32 -0.57
CA THR A 125 5.19 0.98 -0.83
C THR A 125 5.90 1.02 -2.19
N GLY A 126 5.78 -0.08 -2.97
CA GLY A 126 6.19 -0.20 -4.36
C GLY A 126 6.16 -1.65 -4.82
N PHE A 127 6.42 -1.88 -6.11
CA PHE A 127 6.52 -3.22 -6.71
C PHE A 127 7.93 -3.79 -6.61
N HIS A 128 8.51 -3.77 -5.41
CA HIS A 128 9.82 -4.34 -5.13
C HIS A 128 9.75 -5.03 -3.77
N ASN A 129 10.61 -6.04 -3.57
CA ASN A 129 10.73 -6.72 -2.29
C ASN A 129 9.35 -7.16 -1.76
N LEU A 130 8.63 -7.93 -2.57
CA LEU A 130 7.25 -8.31 -2.27
C LEU A 130 7.21 -9.64 -1.50
N ILE A 131 6.28 -9.72 -0.55
CA ILE A 131 5.91 -10.96 0.14
C ILE A 131 4.43 -11.19 -0.06
N LEU A 132 4.09 -12.43 -0.40
CA LEU A 132 2.73 -12.93 -0.38
C LEU A 132 2.47 -13.61 0.96
N ILE A 133 1.42 -13.16 1.64
CA ILE A 133 0.81 -13.83 2.78
C ILE A 133 -0.50 -14.41 2.27
N GLN A 134 -0.57 -15.73 2.19
CA GLN A 134 -1.79 -16.45 1.85
C GLN A 134 -2.42 -16.99 3.13
N LEU A 135 -3.70 -16.68 3.33
CA LEU A 135 -4.48 -17.18 4.47
C LEU A 135 -5.16 -18.50 4.11
N LYS A 136 -5.52 -19.28 5.12
CA LYS A 136 -6.24 -20.57 5.00
C LYS A 136 -7.60 -20.47 4.28
N ASN A 137 -8.15 -19.27 4.14
CA ASN A 137 -9.39 -18.99 3.41
C ASN A 137 -9.14 -18.43 1.99
N ASP A 138 -7.97 -18.73 1.40
CA ASP A 138 -7.51 -18.29 0.08
C ASP A 138 -7.31 -16.78 -0.10
N LYS A 139 -7.56 -15.97 0.94
CA LYS A 139 -7.30 -14.53 0.86
C LYS A 139 -5.80 -14.28 0.76
N LYS A 140 -5.43 -13.45 -0.20
CA LYS A 140 -4.05 -13.07 -0.48
C LYS A 140 -3.80 -11.65 -0.02
N ILE A 141 -2.73 -11.46 0.72
CA ILE A 141 -2.25 -10.17 1.19
C ILE A 141 -0.81 -9.99 0.71
N VAL A 142 -0.52 -8.84 0.12
CA VAL A 142 0.81 -8.51 -0.39
C VAL A 142 1.38 -7.32 0.36
N ILE A 143 2.58 -7.49 0.90
CA ILE A 143 3.34 -6.47 1.61
C ILE A 143 4.70 -6.26 0.94
N SER A 144 5.37 -5.15 1.26
CA SER A 144 6.69 -4.82 0.71
C SER A 144 7.68 -4.36 1.80
N PRO A 145 8.06 -5.21 2.76
CA PRO A 145 9.07 -4.86 3.76
C PRO A 145 10.42 -4.58 3.09
N TYR A 146 11.23 -3.73 3.72
CA TYR A 146 12.54 -3.37 3.17
C TYR A 146 13.44 -4.59 2.98
N ASP A 147 13.48 -5.48 3.98
CA ASP A 147 14.23 -6.73 3.95
C ASP A 147 13.26 -7.93 4.00
N THR A 148 13.02 -8.53 2.84
CA THR A 148 12.06 -9.65 2.71
C THR A 148 12.63 -10.98 3.16
N ARG A 149 13.94 -11.18 2.99
CA ARG A 149 14.60 -12.44 3.36
C ARG A 149 14.62 -12.55 4.87
N GLU A 150 15.00 -11.48 5.56
CA GLU A 150 14.99 -11.46 7.02
C GLU A 150 13.58 -11.56 7.58
N PHE A 151 12.59 -10.90 6.95
CA PHE A 151 11.18 -11.06 7.34
C PHE A 151 10.73 -12.53 7.31
N ILE A 152 11.01 -13.23 6.21
CA ILE A 152 10.63 -14.64 6.05
C ILE A 152 11.41 -15.53 7.01
N ASN A 153 12.71 -15.29 7.17
CA ASN A 153 13.56 -16.04 8.09
C ASN A 153 13.00 -15.96 9.52
N GLN A 154 12.72 -14.74 9.99
CA GLN A 154 12.15 -14.52 11.32
C GLN A 154 10.75 -15.12 11.44
N TYR A 155 9.92 -15.05 10.40
CA TYR A 155 8.59 -15.65 10.43
C TYR A 155 8.62 -17.17 10.67
N TYR A 156 9.58 -17.89 10.09
CA TYR A 156 9.66 -19.35 10.23
C TYR A 156 10.43 -19.83 11.48
N HIS A 157 11.20 -18.95 12.14
CA HIS A 157 12.04 -19.29 13.29
C HIS A 157 11.60 -18.63 14.61
N PHE A 158 10.43 -17.99 14.63
CA PHE A 158 9.78 -17.54 15.85
C PHE A 158 9.20 -18.71 16.64
#